data_AF-A0A7C0ZI29-F1
#
_entry.id   AF-A0A7C0ZI29-F1
#
_cell.length_a   1.000
_cell.length_b   1.000
_cell.length_c   1.000
_cell.angle_alpha   90.00
_cell.angle_beta   90.00
_cell.angle_gamma   90.00
#
_symmetry.space_group_name_H-M   'P 1'
#
loop_
_entity.id
_entity.type
_entity.pdbx_description
1 polymer ?
#
loop_
_entity_poly.entity_id
_entity_poly.type
_entity_poly.pdbx_seq_one_letter_code
_entity_poly.pdbx_strand_id
1 'polypeptide(L)'
;DVYIEMSPFFEADHLETPLLMYHGAKDNNSGTFLIQSERMIQALTGLGKKAVLYVYPFESHGPRCLETYFDLWARWLAFFDKYVKNPQPEKKKEEAK
;
A
#
# COMPACT_ATOMS: atom_id res chain seq x y z
N ASP A 1 22.25 -11.11 4.05
CA ASP A 1 21.91 -10.27 5.22
C ASP A 1 21.36 -8.93 4.78
N VAL A 2 22.16 -8.01 4.23
CA VAL A 2 21.72 -6.67 3.78
C VAL A 2 20.43 -6.65 2.92
N TYR A 3 20.28 -7.53 1.93
CA TYR A 3 19.08 -7.56 1.07
C TYR A 3 17.79 -7.92 1.82
N ILE A 4 17.89 -8.74 2.88
CA ILE A 4 16.75 -9.13 3.71
C ILE A 4 16.40 -7.97 4.64
N GLU A 5 17.41 -7.43 5.32
CA GLU A 5 17.27 -6.29 6.24
C GLU A 5 16.70 -5.05 5.57
N MET A 6 17.06 -4.80 4.31
CA MET A 6 16.60 -3.64 3.55
C MET A 6 15.22 -3.82 2.91
N SER A 7 14.66 -5.03 2.92
CA SER A 7 13.43 -5.35 2.20
C SER A 7 12.20 -5.11 3.07
N PRO A 8 11.32 -4.15 2.72
CA PRO A 8 10.10 -3.89 3.48
C PRO A 8 9.16 -5.10 3.57
N PHE A 9 9.30 -6.06 2.65
CA PHE A 9 8.50 -7.28 2.65
C PHE A 9 8.77 -8.15 3.89
N PHE A 10 10.01 -8.21 4.38
CA PHE A 10 10.35 -9.01 5.56
C PHE A 10 9.96 -8.31 6.88
N GLU A 11 9.62 -7.03 6.82
CA GLU A 11 9.21 -6.20 7.96
C GLU A 11 7.71 -5.85 7.90
N ALA A 12 6.94 -6.60 7.11
CA ALA A 12 5.52 -6.30 6.86
C ALA A 12 4.65 -6.41 8.12
N ASP A 13 5.08 -7.18 9.12
CA ASP A 13 4.44 -7.32 10.42
C ASP A 13 4.60 -6.07 11.31
N HIS A 14 5.60 -5.24 11.05
CA HIS A 14 5.78 -3.95 11.74
C HIS A 14 4.86 -2.83 11.23
N LEU A 15 4.13 -3.05 10.12
CA LEU A 15 3.16 -2.07 9.62
C LEU A 15 1.90 -2.04 10.50
N GLU A 16 1.65 -0.93 11.19
CA GLU A 16 0.49 -0.76 12.10
C GLU A 16 -0.61 0.16 11.54
N THR A 17 -0.27 1.00 10.58
CA THR A 17 -1.19 1.96 9.98
C THR A 17 -1.81 1.42 8.69
N PRO A 18 -2.98 1.94 8.27
CA PRO A 18 -3.55 1.58 6.99
C PRO A 18 -2.61 1.90 5.82
N LEU A 19 -2.53 1.00 4.83
CA LEU A 19 -1.67 1.17 3.64
C LEU A 19 -2.49 1.15 2.34
N LEU A 20 -2.29 2.17 1.51
CA LEU A 20 -2.79 2.23 0.14
C LEU A 20 -1.64 1.97 -0.85
N MET A 21 -1.78 0.94 -1.67
CA MET A 21 -0.84 0.61 -2.74
C MET A 21 -1.53 0.69 -4.10
N TYR A 22 -0.75 1.00 -5.13
CA TYR A 22 -1.16 0.96 -6.53
C TYR A 22 -0.01 0.44 -7.40
N HIS A 23 -0.34 -0.17 -8.53
CA HIS A 23 0.67 -0.73 -9.43
C HIS A 23 0.13 -0.87 -10.86
N GLY A 24 0.94 -0.59 -11.89
CA GLY A 24 0.61 -0.91 -13.27
C GLY A 24 0.86 -2.39 -13.60
N ALA A 25 -0.12 -3.09 -14.17
CA ALA A 25 0.04 -4.52 -14.45
C ALA A 25 1.15 -4.84 -15.47
N LYS A 26 1.59 -3.84 -16.23
CA LYS A 26 2.65 -3.94 -17.24
C LYS A 26 3.90 -3.17 -16.82
N ASP A 27 4.14 -3.01 -15.51
CA ASP A 27 5.40 -2.44 -15.02
C ASP A 27 6.56 -3.30 -15.52
N ASN A 28 7.38 -2.68 -16.38
CA ASN A 28 8.54 -3.28 -17.02
C ASN A 28 9.86 -2.69 -16.51
N ASN A 29 9.81 -1.85 -15.48
CA ASN A 29 11.00 -1.32 -14.84
C ASN A 29 11.69 -2.42 -14.02
N SER A 30 13.02 -2.47 -14.14
CA SER A 30 13.81 -3.52 -13.51
C SER A 30 13.69 -3.43 -11.99
N GLY A 31 13.25 -4.52 -11.36
CA GLY A 31 13.14 -4.62 -9.90
C GLY A 31 11.80 -4.14 -9.31
N THR A 32 10.89 -3.58 -10.11
CA THR A 32 9.58 -3.12 -9.61
C THR A 32 8.40 -3.84 -10.26
N PHE A 33 8.59 -5.04 -10.82
CA PHE A 33 7.49 -5.82 -11.41
C PHE A 33 6.29 -6.00 -10.46
N LEU A 34 5.08 -6.12 -11.01
CA LEU A 34 3.81 -6.26 -10.28
C LEU A 34 3.86 -7.27 -9.12
N ILE A 35 4.59 -8.39 -9.29
CA ILE A 35 4.76 -9.45 -8.28
C ILE A 35 5.20 -8.92 -6.92
N GLN A 36 5.94 -7.80 -6.86
CA GLN A 36 6.36 -7.18 -5.61
C GLN A 36 5.15 -6.72 -4.78
N SER A 37 4.21 -6.02 -5.41
CA SER A 37 2.98 -5.56 -4.75
C SER A 37 2.01 -6.70 -4.47
N GLU A 38 1.92 -7.70 -5.36
CA GLU A 38 1.08 -8.89 -5.15
C GLU A 38 1.52 -9.69 -3.92
N ARG A 39 2.82 -9.92 -3.77
CA ARG A 39 3.37 -10.59 -2.58
C ARG A 39 3.11 -9.78 -1.31
N MET A 40 3.38 -8.47 -1.36
CA MET A 40 3.16 -7.59 -0.21
C MET A 40 1.69 -7.59 0.24
N ILE A 41 0.72 -7.43 -0.68
CA ILE A 41 -0.70 -7.41 -0.27
C ILE A 41 -1.15 -8.79 0.27
N GLN A 42 -0.63 -9.89 -0.27
CA GLN A 42 -0.90 -11.24 0.25
C GLN A 42 -0.38 -11.40 1.68
N ALA A 43 0.87 -10.98 1.93
CA ALA A 43 1.46 -11.01 3.28
C ALA A 43 0.66 -10.14 4.27
N LEU A 44 0.36 -8.90 3.90
CA LEU A 44 -0.42 -7.97 4.74
C LEU A 44 -1.82 -8.51 5.04
N THR A 45 -2.47 -9.13 4.06
CA THR A 45 -3.78 -9.78 4.25
C THR A 45 -3.67 -10.96 5.21
N GLY A 46 -2.65 -11.82 5.06
CA GLY A 46 -2.40 -12.94 5.96
C GLY A 46 -2.10 -12.50 7.40
N LEU A 47 -1.45 -11.36 7.57
CA LEU A 47 -1.17 -10.72 8.86
C LEU A 47 -2.35 -9.91 9.43
N GLY A 48 -3.50 -9.88 8.74
CA GLY A 48 -4.68 -9.12 9.16
C GLY A 48 -4.49 -7.59 9.14
N LYS A 49 -3.51 -7.09 8.40
CA LYS A 49 -3.22 -5.66 8.28
C LYS A 49 -4.25 -4.96 7.40
N LYS A 50 -4.49 -3.68 7.67
CA LYS A 50 -5.40 -2.84 6.87
C LYS A 50 -4.68 -2.35 5.62
N ALA A 51 -4.68 -3.13 4.55
CA ALA A 51 -4.04 -2.75 3.30
C ALA A 51 -4.97 -2.94 2.10
N VAL A 52 -4.74 -2.17 1.05
CA VAL A 52 -5.42 -2.33 -0.24
C VAL A 52 -4.42 -2.12 -1.39
N LEU A 53 -4.57 -2.91 -2.45
CA LEU A 53 -3.81 -2.77 -3.69
C LEU A 53 -4.77 -2.53 -4.86
N TYR A 54 -4.53 -1.47 -5.63
CA TYR A 54 -5.19 -1.22 -6.90
C TYR A 54 -4.25 -1.50 -8.08
N VAL A 55 -4.65 -2.40 -8.96
CA VAL A 55 -3.86 -2.77 -10.13
C VAL A 55 -4.49 -2.18 -11.39
N TYR A 56 -3.70 -1.41 -12.14
CA TYR A 56 -4.12 -0.79 -13.39
C TYR A 56 -3.67 -1.64 -14.59
N PRO A 57 -4.58 -2.35 -15.28
CA PRO A 57 -4.22 -3.40 -16.24
C PRO A 57 -3.47 -2.91 -17.49
N PHE A 58 -3.61 -1.63 -17.81
CA PHE A 58 -3.04 -1.03 -19.02
C PHE A 58 -1.88 -0.08 -18.75
N GLU A 59 -1.48 0.11 -17.49
CA GLU A 59 -0.37 0.97 -17.13
C GLU A 59 0.94 0.21 -16.95
N SER A 60 2.04 0.90 -17.22
CA SER A 60 3.41 0.42 -17.00
C SER A 60 3.95 0.94 -15.66
N HIS A 61 5.23 1.31 -15.58
CA HIS A 61 5.85 1.80 -14.34
C HIS A 61 5.18 3.06 -13.77
N GLY A 62 4.74 3.96 -14.65
CA GLY A 62 3.99 5.16 -14.29
C GLY A 62 2.66 5.22 -15.02
N PRO A 63 1.64 5.85 -14.42
CA PRO A 63 0.37 6.10 -15.10
C PRO A 63 0.57 7.04 -16.29
N ARG A 64 -0.11 6.77 -17.40
CA ARG A 64 -0.14 7.64 -18.59
C ARG A 64 -1.54 7.99 -19.04
N CYS A 65 -2.52 7.11 -18.82
CA CYS A 65 -3.90 7.36 -19.19
C CYS A 65 -4.52 8.39 -18.24
N LEU A 66 -5.30 9.32 -18.78
CA LEU A 66 -5.92 10.39 -18.00
C LEU A 66 -6.90 9.81 -16.96
N GLU A 67 -7.62 8.77 -17.34
CA GLU A 67 -8.55 8.00 -16.52
C GLU A 67 -7.84 7.39 -15.30
N THR A 68 -6.66 6.79 -15.53
CA THR A 68 -5.87 6.23 -14.43
C THR A 68 -5.37 7.32 -13.48
N TYR A 69 -4.92 8.46 -14.02
CA TYR A 69 -4.51 9.59 -13.20
C TYR A 69 -5.65 10.08 -12.31
N PHE A 70 -6.84 10.26 -12.86
CA PHE A 70 -7.99 10.71 -12.07
C PHE A 70 -8.42 9.69 -11.02
N ASP A 71 -8.43 8.39 -11.36
CA ASP A 71 -8.77 7.34 -10.39
C ASP A 71 -7.73 7.29 -9.24
N LEU A 72 -6.43 7.38 -9.55
CA LEU A 72 -5.35 7.45 -8.56
C LEU A 72 -5.56 8.62 -7.58
N TRP A 73 -5.75 9.83 -8.11
CA TRP A 73 -5.94 11.02 -7.28
C TRP A 73 -7.21 10.94 -6.43
N ALA A 74 -8.32 10.46 -7.00
CA ALA A 74 -9.56 10.27 -6.26
C ALA A 74 -9.39 9.28 -5.10
N ARG A 75 -8.69 8.16 -5.33
CA ARG A 75 -8.40 7.17 -4.28
C ARG A 75 -7.48 7.72 -3.19
N TRP A 76 -6.46 8.49 -3.55
CA TRP A 76 -5.57 9.13 -2.59
C TRP A 76 -6.34 10.10 -1.69
N LEU A 77 -7.15 10.98 -2.28
CA LEU A 77 -7.95 11.94 -1.53
C LEU A 77 -8.93 11.22 -0.58
N ALA A 78 -9.65 10.21 -1.09
CA ALA A 78 -10.57 9.42 -0.26
C ALA A 78 -9.85 8.67 0.86
N PHE A 79 -8.65 8.17 0.61
CA PHE A 79 -7.83 7.50 1.63
C PHE A 79 -7.36 8.48 2.70
N PHE A 80 -6.90 9.66 2.31
CA PHE A 80 -6.51 10.71 3.25
C PHE A 80 -7.70 11.23 4.07
N ASP A 81 -8.85 11.45 3.46
CA ASP A 81 -10.07 11.82 4.19
C ASP A 81 -10.49 10.76 5.21
N LYS A 82 -10.26 9.48 4.91
CA LYS A 82 -10.63 8.36 5.79
C LYS A 82 -9.65 8.11 6.93
N TYR A 83 -8.34 8.19 6.67
CA TYR A 83 -7.32 7.71 7.60
C TYR A 83 -6.35 8.79 8.10
N VAL A 84 -6.35 9.98 7.51
CA VAL A 84 -5.39 11.05 7.85
C VAL A 84 -6.09 12.31 8.36
N LYS A 85 -7.15 12.76 7.70
CA LYS A 85 -7.86 13.98 8.08
C LYS A 85 -8.66 13.76 9.37
N ASN A 86 -8.53 14.68 10.32
CA ASN A 86 -9.21 14.64 11.63
C ASN A 86 -8.98 13.32 12.38
N PRO A 87 -7.72 12.98 12.72
CA PRO A 87 -7.45 11.79 13.51
C PRO A 87 -8.24 11.90 14.82
N GLN A 88 -9.08 10.92 15.10
CA GLN A 88 -9.67 10.81 16.42
C GLN A 88 -8.50 10.68 17.41
N PRO A 89 -8.46 11.46 18.50
CA PRO A 89 -7.40 11.32 19.49
C PRO A 89 -7.31 9.85 19.87
N GLU A 90 -6.10 9.28 19.79
CA GLU A 90 -5.88 7.89 20.16
C GLU A 90 -6.50 7.67 21.54
N LYS A 91 -7.51 6.78 21.60
CA LYS A 91 -7.94 6.25 22.89
C LYS A 91 -6.75 5.47 23.41
N LYS A 92 -5.97 6.09 24.31
CA LYS A 92 -4.94 5.40 25.08
C LYS A 92 -5.59 4.12 25.58
N LYS A 93 -5.08 2.97 25.13
CA LYS A 93 -5.46 1.70 25.73
C LYS A 93 -5.06 1.85 27.19
N GLU A 94 -6.04 1.94 28.08
CA GLU A 94 -5.78 1.74 29.51
C GLU A 94 -5.16 0.36 29.62
N GLU A 95 -3.86 0.33 29.94
CA GLU A 95 -3.16 -0.89 30.27
C GLU A 95 -3.91 -1.50 31.46
N ALA A 96 -4.60 -2.61 31.20
CA ALA A 96 -5.20 -3.40 32.25
C ALA A 96 -4.07 -3.87 33.17
N LYS A 97 -4.06 -3.33 34.40
CA LYS A 97 -3.23 -3.81 35.52
C LYS A 97 -3.57 -5.25 35.86
#